data_AF-A0A1G5S4K8-F1
#
_entry.id   AF-A0A1G5S4K8-F1
#
_cell.length_a   1.000
_cell.length_b   1.000
_cell.length_c   1.000
_cell.angle_alpha   90.00
_cell.angle_beta   90.00
_cell.angle_gamma   90.00
#
_symmetry.space_group_name_H-M   'P 1'
#
loop_
_entity.id
_entity.type
_entity.pdbx_description
1 polymer ?
#
loop_
_entity_poly.entity_id
_entity_poly.type
_entity_poly.pdbx_seq_one_letter_code
_entity_poly.pdbx_strand_id
1 'polypeptide(L)'
;MNKSQARKILGLDGTEDEREIKKKYRKLMHENHPDSAGDDADNELAAKINTAYELLMKDYSGPEKKKATVKKKPKKHWNGKENPNAYCARPIFHEVEDLDGVNLGTIEIARGRYVWSKDEEFSLFLRSLYVTSKELLDNARPSLFFELPDVIKQKYLADLTYLLTGQFIDGSLTLKELGVLDIDAYKIDAMVELDINAPTPKVGESLYPAGVSNHRLYLRNKGGQIVGYLSFKDDRLYYVIIPLFEQKKAQVKMVVADNALKSRTRKKYADLNLWIRLNETETSAIESTNLKIDELLSRYGKEGL
;
A
#
# COMPACT_ATOMS: atom_id res chain seq x y z
N MET A 1 -45.19 -12.91 9.51
CA MET A 1 -44.73 -11.69 10.20
C MET A 1 -44.74 -10.52 9.23
N ASN A 2 -45.19 -9.33 9.65
CA ASN A 2 -45.21 -8.13 8.80
C ASN A 2 -44.07 -7.14 9.14
N LYS A 3 -43.84 -6.10 8.32
CA LYS A 3 -42.71 -5.15 8.49
C LYS A 3 -42.74 -4.39 9.82
N SER A 4 -43.93 -4.04 10.32
CA SER A 4 -44.07 -3.36 11.62
C SER A 4 -43.69 -4.28 12.79
N GLN A 5 -44.10 -5.55 12.74
CA GLN A 5 -43.72 -6.56 13.71
C GLN A 5 -42.22 -6.87 13.66
N ALA A 6 -41.63 -6.97 12.46
CA ALA A 6 -40.21 -7.19 12.27
C ALA A 6 -39.35 -6.05 12.85
N ARG A 7 -39.77 -4.79 12.65
CA ARG A 7 -39.13 -3.63 13.27
C ARG A 7 -39.19 -3.71 14.80
N LYS A 8 -40.35 -4.06 15.35
CA LYS A 8 -40.52 -4.20 16.81
C LYS A 8 -39.63 -5.28 17.40
N ILE A 9 -39.45 -6.41 16.71
CA ILE A 9 -38.57 -7.51 17.12
C ILE A 9 -37.09 -7.08 17.14
N LEU A 10 -36.68 -6.22 16.20
CA LEU A 10 -35.32 -5.68 16.16
C LEU A 10 -35.13 -4.39 16.99
N GLY A 11 -36.16 -3.96 17.72
CA GLY A 11 -36.14 -2.71 18.50
C GLY A 11 -35.99 -1.46 17.63
N LEU A 12 -36.54 -1.46 16.42
CA LEU A 12 -36.49 -0.36 15.45
C LEU A 12 -37.76 0.51 15.50
N ASP A 13 -37.61 1.82 15.32
CA ASP A 13 -38.69 2.83 15.36
C ASP A 13 -39.25 3.20 13.98
N GLY A 14 -38.58 2.77 12.90
CA GLY A 14 -39.04 2.91 11.52
C GLY A 14 -38.36 4.01 10.72
N THR A 15 -37.43 4.76 11.32
CA THR A 15 -36.62 5.78 10.65
C THR A 15 -35.21 5.33 10.25
N GLU A 16 -34.85 4.09 10.60
CA GLU A 16 -33.47 3.62 10.52
C GLU A 16 -32.99 3.25 9.11
N ASP A 17 -31.69 3.47 8.86
CA ASP A 17 -31.01 3.10 7.62
C ASP A 17 -30.53 1.63 7.60
N GLU A 18 -30.03 1.17 6.45
CA GLU A 18 -29.54 -0.22 6.27
C GLU A 18 -28.44 -0.60 7.28
N ARG A 19 -27.59 0.36 7.67
CA ARG A 19 -26.47 0.13 8.58
C ARG A 19 -26.97 -0.03 10.00
N GLU A 20 -27.95 0.76 10.41
CA GLU A 20 -28.58 0.69 11.72
C GLU A 20 -29.39 -0.60 11.91
N ILE A 21 -30.11 -1.05 10.88
CA ILE A 21 -30.81 -2.34 10.88
C ILE A 21 -29.81 -3.49 11.06
N LYS A 22 -28.70 -3.48 10.31
CA LYS A 22 -27.61 -4.47 10.45
C LYS A 22 -26.97 -4.44 11.84
N LYS A 23 -26.77 -3.26 12.41
CA LYS A 23 -26.18 -3.09 13.75
C LYS A 23 -27.07 -3.70 14.84
N LYS A 24 -28.37 -3.37 14.85
CA LYS A 24 -29.32 -3.93 15.83
C LYS A 24 -29.49 -5.45 15.68
N TYR A 25 -29.55 -5.96 14.45
CA TYR A 25 -29.62 -7.39 14.20
C TYR A 25 -28.41 -8.15 14.74
N ARG A 26 -27.18 -7.67 14.48
CA ARG A 26 -25.96 -8.34 14.96
C ARG A 26 -25.88 -8.37 16.48
N LYS A 27 -26.27 -7.27 17.14
CA LYS A 27 -26.32 -7.20 18.61
C LYS A 27 -27.30 -8.23 19.17
N LEU A 28 -28.53 -8.27 18.65
CA LEU A 28 -29.56 -9.22 19.09
C LEU A 28 -29.18 -10.68 18.82
N MET A 29 -28.57 -10.99 17.67
CA MET A 29 -28.13 -12.35 17.36
C MET A 29 -26.96 -12.81 18.21
N HIS A 30 -26.11 -11.90 18.69
CA HIS A 30 -25.04 -12.25 19.62
C HIS A 30 -25.59 -12.51 21.03
N GLU A 31 -26.57 -11.72 21.47
CA GLU A 31 -27.21 -11.88 22.79
C GLU A 31 -28.09 -13.13 22.88
N ASN A 32 -28.66 -13.57 21.75
CA ASN A 32 -29.63 -14.66 21.69
C ASN A 32 -29.14 -15.80 20.78
N HIS A 33 -27.82 -15.98 20.63
CA HIS A 33 -27.29 -17.04 19.76
C HIS A 33 -27.58 -18.41 20.37
N PRO A 34 -27.98 -19.43 19.59
CA PRO A 34 -28.25 -20.76 20.14
C PRO A 34 -27.01 -21.47 20.72
N ASP A 35 -25.80 -21.03 20.36
CA ASP A 35 -24.55 -21.55 20.94
C ASP A 35 -24.15 -20.89 22.28
N SER A 36 -24.82 -19.80 22.69
CA SER A 36 -24.65 -19.23 24.03
C SER A 36 -25.64 -19.86 25.00
N ALA A 37 -25.27 -21.00 25.58
CA ALA A 37 -25.93 -21.66 26.72
C ALA A 37 -27.48 -21.79 26.64
N GLY A 38 -27.97 -22.38 25.54
CA GLY A 38 -29.13 -23.25 25.39
C GLY A 38 -30.32 -23.18 26.35
N ASP A 39 -31.40 -22.55 25.87
CA ASP A 39 -32.79 -22.91 26.16
C ASP A 39 -33.57 -23.00 24.83
N ASP A 40 -34.61 -23.85 24.72
CA ASP A 40 -35.39 -23.99 23.47
C ASP A 40 -36.07 -22.67 23.04
N ALA A 41 -36.32 -21.79 24.02
CA ALA A 41 -36.84 -20.45 23.82
C ALA A 41 -35.87 -19.52 23.05
N ASP A 42 -34.56 -19.67 23.27
CA ASP A 42 -33.53 -18.84 22.63
C ASP A 42 -33.34 -19.24 21.16
N ASN A 43 -33.53 -20.53 20.84
CA ASN A 43 -33.61 -21.02 19.46
C ASN A 43 -34.79 -20.40 18.70
N GLU A 44 -35.97 -20.35 19.31
CA GLU A 44 -37.16 -19.76 18.70
C GLU A 44 -37.01 -18.24 18.53
N LEU A 45 -36.37 -17.57 19.49
CA LEU A 45 -36.10 -16.13 19.45
C LEU A 45 -35.07 -15.78 18.37
N ALA A 46 -33.97 -16.53 18.26
CA ALA A 46 -32.99 -16.39 17.20
C ALA A 46 -33.62 -16.56 15.80
N ALA A 47 -34.51 -17.55 15.65
CA ALA A 47 -35.25 -17.77 14.41
C ALA A 47 -36.17 -16.57 14.07
N LYS A 48 -36.84 -15.99 15.08
CA LYS A 48 -37.66 -14.78 14.91
C LYS A 48 -36.83 -13.56 14.53
N ILE A 49 -35.66 -13.36 15.15
CA ILE A 49 -34.72 -12.27 14.85
C ILE A 49 -34.20 -12.40 13.39
N ASN A 50 -33.79 -13.60 12.98
CA ASN A 50 -33.36 -13.89 11.60
C ASN A 50 -34.46 -13.58 10.59
N THR A 51 -35.68 -14.04 10.85
CA THR A 51 -36.83 -13.80 9.96
C THR A 51 -37.15 -12.30 9.87
N ALA A 52 -36.95 -11.55 10.96
CA ALA A 52 -37.25 -10.11 11.01
C ALA A 52 -36.24 -9.31 10.19
N TYR A 53 -34.97 -9.66 10.33
CA TYR A 53 -33.89 -9.05 9.57
C TYR A 53 -33.99 -9.35 8.07
N GLU A 54 -34.23 -10.60 7.67
CA GLU A 54 -34.42 -10.95 6.25
C GLU A 54 -35.58 -10.17 5.62
N LEU A 55 -36.69 -10.02 6.34
CA LEU A 55 -37.88 -9.31 5.85
C LEU A 55 -37.66 -7.80 5.67
N LEU A 56 -36.82 -7.16 6.50
CA LEU A 56 -36.48 -5.74 6.35
C LEU A 56 -35.39 -5.52 5.30
N MET A 57 -34.40 -6.42 5.22
CA MET A 57 -33.31 -6.33 4.26
C MET A 57 -33.72 -6.62 2.82
N LYS A 58 -34.87 -7.27 2.62
CA LYS A 58 -35.42 -7.56 1.28
C LYS A 58 -35.65 -6.30 0.45
N ASP A 59 -35.90 -5.15 1.08
CA ASP A 59 -36.06 -3.87 0.40
C ASP A 59 -34.71 -3.24 -0.02
N TYR A 60 -33.60 -3.69 0.59
CA TYR A 60 -32.24 -3.20 0.34
C TYR A 60 -31.41 -4.17 -0.51
N SER A 61 -31.81 -5.44 -0.58
CA SER A 61 -31.16 -6.44 -1.43
C SER A 61 -31.70 -6.39 -2.86
N GLY A 62 -30.86 -6.02 -3.82
CA GLY A 62 -31.06 -6.38 -5.23
C GLY A 62 -31.14 -7.91 -5.45
N PRO A 63 -31.46 -8.38 -6.67
CA PRO A 63 -31.95 -9.74 -6.92
C PRO A 63 -31.05 -10.84 -6.33
N GLU A 64 -31.70 -11.74 -5.61
CA GLU A 64 -31.18 -12.75 -4.66
C GLU A 64 -30.05 -13.65 -5.22
N LYS A 65 -28.97 -13.84 -4.42
CA LYS A 65 -28.06 -14.98 -4.55
C LYS A 65 -28.41 -16.07 -3.52
N LYS A 66 -28.77 -17.24 -4.04
CA LYS A 66 -29.16 -18.44 -3.28
C LYS A 66 -28.04 -18.92 -2.34
N LYS A 67 -28.44 -19.29 -1.11
CA LYS A 67 -27.60 -19.84 -0.04
C LYS A 67 -26.94 -21.16 -0.49
N ALA A 68 -25.61 -21.25 -0.37
CA ALA A 68 -24.85 -22.49 -0.52
C ALA A 68 -24.27 -22.93 0.83
N THR A 69 -24.48 -24.21 1.12
CA THR A 69 -24.08 -24.99 2.30
C THR A 69 -22.62 -24.81 2.72
N VAL A 70 -22.40 -24.73 4.04
CA VAL A 70 -21.12 -24.59 4.72
C VAL A 70 -20.20 -25.80 4.42
N LYS A 71 -19.26 -25.63 3.50
CA LYS A 71 -18.04 -26.44 3.43
C LYS A 71 -16.91 -25.68 4.14
N LYS A 72 -16.12 -26.38 4.96
CA LYS A 72 -14.91 -25.84 5.63
C LYS A 72 -14.14 -24.96 4.65
N LYS A 73 -14.06 -23.65 4.95
CA LYS A 73 -13.36 -22.68 4.10
C LYS A 73 -11.89 -23.12 3.99
N PRO A 74 -11.35 -23.38 2.79
CA PRO A 74 -9.90 -23.49 2.64
C PRO A 74 -9.28 -22.17 3.14
N LYS A 75 -8.08 -22.23 3.75
CA LYS A 75 -7.27 -21.04 4.04
C LYS A 75 -7.36 -20.15 2.80
N LYS A 76 -7.83 -18.90 2.94
CA LYS A 76 -7.86 -17.93 1.85
C LYS A 76 -6.43 -17.86 1.30
N HIS A 77 -6.18 -18.56 0.19
CA HIS A 77 -4.90 -18.47 -0.47
C HIS A 77 -4.88 -17.07 -1.07
N TRP A 78 -3.92 -16.26 -0.63
CA TRP A 78 -3.69 -14.97 -1.26
C TRP A 78 -3.40 -15.24 -2.74
N ASN A 79 -4.18 -14.66 -3.65
CA ASN A 79 -4.17 -14.98 -5.07
C ASN A 79 -3.42 -13.92 -5.91
N GLY A 80 -2.50 -13.19 -5.28
CA GLY A 80 -1.69 -12.17 -5.95
C GLY A 80 -0.72 -12.76 -6.98
N LYS A 81 -0.32 -11.94 -7.96
CA LYS A 81 0.74 -12.27 -8.93
C LYS A 81 2.04 -12.53 -8.17
N GLU A 82 2.73 -13.63 -8.47
CA GLU A 82 4.03 -13.94 -7.87
C GLU A 82 5.20 -13.51 -8.75
N ASN A 83 6.29 -13.07 -8.10
CA ASN A 83 7.59 -12.91 -8.71
C ASN A 83 8.51 -14.07 -8.25
N PRO A 84 8.68 -15.14 -9.04
CA PRO A 84 9.51 -16.27 -8.65
C PRO A 84 10.99 -15.90 -8.48
N ASN A 85 11.44 -14.78 -9.05
CA ASN A 85 12.82 -14.31 -8.98
C ASN A 85 13.11 -13.40 -7.78
N ALA A 86 12.10 -13.08 -6.96
CA ALA A 86 12.29 -12.28 -5.74
C ALA A 86 13.20 -13.03 -4.75
N TYR A 87 14.03 -12.28 -4.02
CA TYR A 87 15.06 -12.81 -3.14
C TYR A 87 14.48 -13.75 -2.06
N CYS A 88 13.39 -13.34 -1.44
CA CYS A 88 12.74 -14.06 -0.35
C CYS A 88 11.22 -13.90 -0.42
N ALA A 89 10.50 -14.68 0.39
CA ALA A 89 9.06 -14.49 0.59
C ALA A 89 8.84 -13.42 1.67
N ARG A 90 7.80 -12.60 1.50
CA ARG A 90 7.40 -11.57 2.47
C ARG A 90 6.02 -11.88 3.07
N PRO A 91 5.74 -11.44 4.30
CA PRO A 91 4.41 -11.59 4.90
C PRO A 91 3.40 -10.66 4.20
N ILE A 92 2.14 -11.07 4.10
CA ILE A 92 1.03 -10.19 3.70
C ILE A 92 0.26 -9.85 4.95
N PHE A 93 0.18 -8.56 5.26
CA PHE A 93 -0.53 -8.07 6.45
C PHE A 93 -1.95 -7.64 6.12
N HIS A 94 -2.83 -7.77 7.11
CA HIS A 94 -4.19 -7.23 7.10
C HIS A 94 -4.46 -6.54 8.43
N GLU A 95 -5.07 -5.36 8.39
CA GLU A 95 -5.56 -4.70 9.60
C GLU A 95 -6.77 -5.47 10.14
N VAL A 96 -6.79 -5.66 11.45
CA VAL A 96 -7.92 -6.26 12.14
C VAL A 96 -8.61 -5.16 12.90
N GLU A 97 -9.90 -4.99 12.65
CA GLU A 97 -10.76 -4.07 13.39
C GLU A 97 -11.70 -4.85 14.31
N ASP A 98 -12.05 -4.26 15.43
CA ASP A 98 -13.13 -4.77 16.28
C ASP A 98 -14.52 -4.40 15.73
N LEU A 99 -15.57 -4.75 16.49
CA LEU A 99 -16.96 -4.54 16.09
C LEU A 99 -17.36 -3.06 15.99
N ASP A 100 -16.61 -2.17 16.65
CA ASP A 100 -16.80 -0.73 16.65
C ASP A 100 -15.92 -0.02 15.62
N GLY A 101 -15.12 -0.79 14.84
CA GLY A 101 -14.20 -0.26 13.83
C GLY A 101 -12.87 0.23 14.42
N VAL A 102 -12.55 -0.14 15.66
CA VAL A 102 -11.26 0.20 16.28
C VAL A 102 -10.20 -0.76 15.75
N ASN A 103 -9.12 -0.21 15.20
CA ASN A 103 -7.97 -0.98 14.74
C ASN A 103 -7.28 -1.67 15.93
N LEU A 104 -7.35 -3.00 15.96
CA LEU A 104 -6.74 -3.89 16.95
C LEU A 104 -5.28 -4.26 16.61
N GLY A 105 -4.80 -3.84 15.44
CA GLY A 105 -3.47 -4.12 14.92
C GLY A 105 -3.50 -4.88 13.61
N THR A 106 -2.39 -5.54 13.28
CA THR A 106 -2.19 -6.20 11.99
C THR A 106 -1.84 -7.67 12.19
N ILE A 107 -2.39 -8.55 11.35
CA ILE A 107 -2.06 -9.98 11.34
C ILE A 107 -1.44 -10.39 10.01
N GLU A 108 -0.55 -11.39 10.03
CA GLU A 108 -0.05 -12.04 8.82
C GLU A 108 -1.11 -13.01 8.29
N ILE A 109 -1.63 -12.75 7.09
CA ILE A 109 -2.67 -13.58 6.46
C ILE A 109 -2.13 -14.55 5.41
N ALA A 110 -0.93 -14.28 4.89
CA ALA A 110 -0.21 -15.13 3.94
C ALA A 110 1.28 -14.79 3.97
N ARG A 111 2.12 -15.64 3.36
CA ARG A 111 3.53 -15.36 3.08
C ARG A 111 3.88 -15.93 1.73
N GLY A 112 4.57 -15.15 0.90
CA GLY A 112 4.92 -15.57 -0.46
C GLY A 112 5.65 -14.48 -1.22
N ARG A 113 5.95 -14.75 -2.50
CA ARG A 113 6.66 -13.80 -3.37
C ARG A 113 5.68 -12.91 -4.14
N TYR A 114 4.65 -12.40 -3.46
CA TYR A 114 3.55 -11.68 -4.11
C TYR A 114 3.93 -10.24 -4.45
N VAL A 115 3.82 -9.91 -5.74
CA VAL A 115 3.91 -8.55 -6.27
C VAL A 115 2.76 -7.73 -5.70
N TRP A 116 3.05 -6.50 -5.31
CA TRP A 116 2.07 -5.56 -4.81
C TRP A 116 0.99 -5.27 -5.85
N SER A 117 -0.24 -5.11 -5.37
CA SER A 117 -1.40 -4.67 -6.15
C SER A 117 -2.32 -3.85 -5.25
N LYS A 118 -3.32 -3.19 -5.83
CA LYS A 118 -4.29 -2.36 -5.08
C LYS A 118 -5.14 -3.14 -4.06
N ASP A 119 -5.12 -4.47 -4.10
CA ASP A 119 -5.77 -5.32 -3.10
C ASP A 119 -5.02 -5.35 -1.76
N GLU A 120 -3.75 -4.90 -1.74
CA GLU A 120 -2.94 -4.73 -0.53
C GLU A 120 -2.71 -3.23 -0.26
N GLU A 121 -3.02 -2.81 0.97
CA GLU A 121 -2.79 -1.45 1.42
C GLU A 121 -1.29 -1.13 1.40
N PHE A 122 -0.91 0.01 0.82
CA PHE A 122 0.49 0.27 0.51
C PHE A 122 1.36 0.44 1.77
N SER A 123 0.80 0.96 2.86
CA SER A 123 1.54 1.08 4.12
C SER A 123 1.87 -0.31 4.71
N LEU A 124 0.92 -1.26 4.64
CA LEU A 124 1.15 -2.65 5.03
C LEU A 124 2.17 -3.35 4.14
N PHE A 125 2.16 -3.04 2.84
CA PHE A 125 3.17 -3.53 1.91
C PHE A 125 4.59 -3.04 2.27
N LEU A 126 4.76 -1.74 2.55
CA LEU A 126 6.05 -1.22 3.00
C LEU A 126 6.47 -1.82 4.34
N ARG A 127 5.53 -2.01 5.26
CA ARG A 127 5.78 -2.68 6.55
C ARG A 127 6.22 -4.12 6.36
N SER A 128 5.59 -4.86 5.44
CA SER A 128 5.96 -6.23 5.07
C SER A 128 7.43 -6.32 4.65
N LEU A 129 7.87 -5.39 3.79
CA LEU A 129 9.25 -5.35 3.34
C LEU A 129 10.21 -4.90 4.42
N TYR A 130 9.83 -3.92 5.24
CA TYR A 130 10.64 -3.49 6.39
C TYR A 130 10.92 -4.65 7.36
N VAL A 131 9.87 -5.41 7.74
CA VAL A 131 10.01 -6.58 8.62
C VAL A 131 10.90 -7.64 7.96
N THR A 132 10.69 -7.91 6.67
CA THR A 132 11.49 -8.88 5.91
C THR A 132 12.97 -8.46 5.84
N SER A 133 13.26 -7.19 5.57
CA SER A 133 14.62 -6.64 5.59
C SER A 133 15.28 -6.80 6.96
N LYS A 134 14.53 -6.55 8.03
CA LYS A 134 15.02 -6.72 9.40
C LYS A 134 15.37 -8.18 9.69
N GLU A 135 14.47 -9.12 9.35
CA GLU A 135 14.72 -10.56 9.46
C GLU A 135 16.01 -10.97 8.72
N LEU A 136 16.24 -10.44 7.51
CA LEU A 136 17.46 -10.72 6.74
C LEU A 136 18.73 -10.14 7.36
N LEU A 137 18.70 -8.91 7.88
CA LEU A 137 19.86 -8.32 8.56
C LEU A 137 20.20 -9.08 9.85
N ASP A 138 19.19 -9.44 10.64
CA ASP A 138 19.37 -10.21 11.89
C ASP A 138 20.01 -11.58 11.57
N ASN A 139 19.61 -12.22 10.47
CA ASN A 139 20.19 -13.48 10.01
C ASN A 139 21.61 -13.33 9.43
N ALA A 140 21.93 -12.22 8.77
CA ALA A 140 23.25 -11.96 8.20
C ALA A 140 24.32 -11.69 9.28
N ARG A 141 23.89 -11.26 10.47
CA ARG A 141 24.77 -11.02 11.61
C ARG A 141 24.12 -11.55 12.91
N PRO A 142 24.08 -12.88 13.13
CA PRO A 142 23.56 -13.45 14.36
C PRO A 142 24.34 -12.90 15.55
N SER A 143 23.64 -12.53 16.62
CA SER A 143 24.14 -11.80 17.80
C SER A 143 25.64 -11.97 18.07
N LEU A 144 26.42 -11.00 17.58
CA LEU A 144 27.85 -10.89 17.87
C LEU A 144 28.04 -10.20 19.22
N PHE A 145 29.19 -10.42 19.84
CA PHE A 145 29.53 -9.79 21.13
C PHE A 145 29.54 -8.24 21.06
N PHE A 146 29.65 -7.69 19.85
CA PHE A 146 29.60 -6.26 19.58
C PHE A 146 28.41 -5.91 18.66
N GLU A 147 27.52 -5.08 19.21
CA GLU A 147 26.38 -4.50 18.49
C GLU A 147 26.84 -3.28 17.68
N LEU A 148 26.44 -3.25 16.41
CA LEU A 148 26.68 -2.08 15.56
C LEU A 148 25.84 -0.89 16.05
N PRO A 149 26.36 0.35 15.93
CA PRO A 149 25.56 1.56 16.14
C PRO A 149 24.28 1.57 15.30
N ASP A 150 23.17 2.05 15.87
CA ASP A 150 21.86 2.07 15.21
C ASP A 150 21.86 2.82 13.88
N VAL A 151 22.66 3.89 13.76
CA VAL A 151 22.79 4.66 12.52
C VAL A 151 23.29 3.79 11.36
N ILE A 152 24.22 2.87 11.64
CA ILE A 152 24.76 1.95 10.63
C ILE A 152 23.68 0.92 10.27
N LYS A 153 23.03 0.32 11.27
CA LYS A 153 21.94 -0.64 11.05
C LYS A 153 20.82 -0.04 10.21
N GLN A 154 20.39 1.19 10.53
CA GLN A 154 19.34 1.90 9.80
C GLN A 154 19.70 2.17 8.35
N LYS A 155 20.98 2.50 8.06
CA LYS A 155 21.44 2.70 6.68
C LYS A 155 21.31 1.41 5.87
N TYR A 156 21.83 0.29 6.39
CA TYR A 156 21.71 -1.01 5.73
C TYR A 156 20.25 -1.46 5.59
N LEU A 157 19.42 -1.20 6.60
CA LEU A 157 18.00 -1.52 6.59
C LEU A 157 17.24 -0.73 5.52
N ALA A 158 17.54 0.55 5.37
CA ALA A 158 16.95 1.40 4.33
C ALA A 158 17.33 0.92 2.93
N ASP A 159 18.62 0.66 2.69
CA ASP A 159 19.13 0.19 1.39
C ASP A 159 18.57 -1.20 1.03
N LEU A 160 18.51 -2.12 2.00
CA LEU A 160 17.94 -3.45 1.80
C LEU A 160 16.45 -3.38 1.50
N THR A 161 15.71 -2.56 2.26
CA THR A 161 14.26 -2.38 2.04
C THR A 161 14.00 -1.82 0.66
N TYR A 162 14.79 -0.83 0.20
CA TYR A 162 14.67 -0.29 -1.15
C TYR A 162 14.90 -1.37 -2.23
N LEU A 163 15.97 -2.14 -2.11
CA LEU A 163 16.29 -3.21 -3.07
C LEU A 163 15.21 -4.29 -3.12
N LEU A 164 14.64 -4.67 -1.97
CA LEU A 164 13.53 -5.63 -1.91
C LEU A 164 12.26 -5.04 -2.51
N THR A 165 11.91 -3.78 -2.22
CA THR A 165 10.71 -3.15 -2.79
C THR A 165 10.69 -3.21 -4.30
N GLY A 166 11.84 -2.97 -4.94
CA GLY A 166 11.99 -3.07 -6.39
C GLY A 166 11.64 -4.46 -6.96
N GLN A 167 11.73 -5.53 -6.17
CA GLN A 167 11.36 -6.89 -6.60
C GLN A 167 9.87 -7.21 -6.46
N PHE A 168 9.12 -6.36 -5.77
CA PHE A 168 7.71 -6.56 -5.49
C PHE A 168 6.80 -5.50 -6.10
N ILE A 169 7.34 -4.57 -6.89
CA ILE A 169 6.56 -3.59 -7.65
C ILE A 169 6.80 -3.79 -9.14
N ASP A 170 5.72 -3.99 -9.89
CA ASP A 170 5.73 -3.92 -11.34
C ASP A 170 5.63 -2.44 -11.77
N GLY A 171 6.79 -1.79 -11.96
CA GLY A 171 6.84 -0.34 -12.21
C GLY A 171 6.03 0.11 -13.44
N SER A 172 5.99 -0.70 -14.51
CA SER A 172 5.22 -0.38 -15.71
C SER A 172 3.72 -0.51 -15.49
N LEU A 173 3.27 -1.57 -14.82
CA LEU A 173 1.86 -1.75 -14.50
C LEU A 173 1.39 -0.68 -13.50
N THR A 174 2.14 -0.47 -12.42
CA THR A 174 1.78 0.51 -11.40
C THR A 174 1.76 1.93 -11.97
N LEU A 175 2.68 2.29 -12.87
CA LEU A 175 2.64 3.60 -13.53
C LEU A 175 1.36 3.79 -14.34
N LYS A 176 0.90 2.76 -15.08
CA LYS A 176 -0.36 2.79 -15.83
C LYS A 176 -1.57 3.00 -14.93
N GLU A 177 -1.49 2.50 -13.70
CA GLU A 177 -2.57 2.56 -12.71
C GLU A 177 -2.61 3.87 -11.90
N LEU A 178 -1.48 4.59 -11.81
CA LEU A 178 -1.33 5.81 -11.02
C LEU A 178 -1.25 7.07 -11.88
N GLY A 179 -0.71 6.98 -13.09
CA GLY A 179 -0.57 8.10 -14.02
C GLY A 179 -1.79 8.29 -14.92
N VAL A 180 -1.95 9.51 -15.43
CA VAL A 180 -2.96 9.83 -16.44
C VAL A 180 -2.31 9.79 -17.83
N LEU A 181 -2.80 8.95 -18.73
CA LEU A 181 -2.26 8.88 -20.09
C LEU A 181 -2.57 10.17 -20.86
N ASP A 182 -1.52 10.81 -21.36
CA ASP A 182 -1.52 12.03 -22.18
C ASP A 182 -0.78 11.74 -23.49
N ILE A 183 -1.54 11.40 -24.53
CA ILE A 183 -1.08 11.00 -25.87
C ILE A 183 -0.18 9.74 -25.83
N ASP A 184 1.12 9.89 -25.56
CA ASP A 184 2.13 8.83 -25.53
C ASP A 184 2.93 8.78 -24.22
N ALA A 185 2.57 9.61 -23.23
CA ALA A 185 3.25 9.70 -21.94
C ALA A 185 2.26 9.72 -20.77
N TYR A 186 2.68 9.20 -19.61
CA TYR A 186 1.92 9.26 -18.38
C TYR A 186 2.21 10.57 -17.65
N LYS A 187 1.19 11.41 -17.50
CA LYS A 187 1.25 12.64 -16.70
C LYS A 187 1.03 12.33 -15.22
N ILE A 188 1.87 12.92 -14.37
CA ILE A 188 1.88 12.73 -12.92
C ILE A 188 2.07 14.09 -12.25
N ASP A 189 1.36 14.31 -11.15
CA ASP A 189 1.58 15.47 -10.29
C ASP A 189 2.83 15.24 -9.43
N ALA A 190 3.81 16.13 -9.60
CA ALA A 190 5.07 16.05 -8.87
C ALA A 190 5.48 17.44 -8.37
N MET A 191 6.53 17.49 -7.56
CA MET A 191 7.14 18.72 -7.12
C MET A 191 8.66 18.57 -7.07
N VAL A 192 9.37 19.69 -7.07
CA VAL A 192 10.78 19.74 -6.71
C VAL A 192 10.90 20.29 -5.29
N GLU A 193 11.57 19.56 -4.39
CA GLU A 193 12.03 20.13 -3.12
C GLU A 193 13.32 20.89 -3.40
N LEU A 194 13.32 22.20 -3.17
CA LEU A 194 14.46 23.05 -3.48
C LEU A 194 15.55 22.93 -2.41
N ASP A 195 16.80 22.94 -2.86
CA ASP A 195 17.92 23.11 -1.96
C ASP A 195 17.89 24.49 -1.30
N ILE A 196 18.45 24.60 -0.09
CA ILE A 196 18.36 25.80 0.77
C ILE A 196 18.78 27.08 0.03
N ASN A 197 19.80 26.99 -0.84
CA ASN A 197 20.38 28.11 -1.57
C ASN A 197 20.05 28.11 -3.06
N ALA A 198 19.17 27.21 -3.53
CA ALA A 198 18.84 27.12 -4.93
C ALA A 198 17.92 28.27 -5.38
N PRO A 199 18.11 28.82 -6.59
CA PRO A 199 17.15 29.75 -7.16
C PRO A 199 15.81 29.04 -7.39
N THR A 200 14.71 29.75 -7.16
CA THR A 200 13.37 29.22 -7.44
C THR A 200 13.15 29.16 -8.95
N PRO A 201 12.84 27.98 -9.52
CA PRO A 201 12.56 27.84 -10.95
C PRO A 201 11.35 28.69 -11.36
N LYS A 202 11.37 29.23 -12.59
CA LYS A 202 10.26 30.03 -13.11
C LYS A 202 9.16 29.13 -13.67
N VAL A 203 7.91 29.57 -13.60
CA VAL A 203 6.78 28.89 -14.25
C VAL A 203 7.07 28.68 -15.74
N GLY A 204 6.81 27.48 -16.26
CA GLY A 204 7.11 27.10 -17.63
C GLY A 204 8.58 26.72 -17.90
N GLU A 205 9.48 26.88 -16.92
CA GLU A 205 10.86 26.44 -17.05
C GLU A 205 10.94 24.90 -17.11
N SER A 206 11.80 24.37 -17.98
CA SER A 206 12.07 22.94 -18.06
C SER A 206 13.21 22.55 -17.12
N LEU A 207 12.98 21.50 -16.32
CA LEU A 207 14.00 20.87 -15.49
C LEU A 207 14.45 19.55 -16.11
N TYR A 208 15.68 19.16 -15.81
CA TYR A 208 16.31 17.97 -16.37
C TYR A 208 16.83 17.05 -15.26
N PRO A 209 16.85 15.72 -15.48
CA PRO A 209 17.56 14.80 -14.60
C PRO A 209 19.04 15.20 -14.49
N ALA A 210 19.53 15.29 -13.26
CA ALA A 210 20.94 15.46 -12.95
C ALA A 210 21.61 14.13 -12.56
N GLY A 211 20.86 13.26 -11.88
CA GLY A 211 21.31 11.93 -11.45
C GLY A 211 20.50 11.41 -10.28
N VAL A 212 20.56 10.10 -10.04
CA VAL A 212 19.96 9.48 -8.85
C VAL A 212 21.02 9.29 -7.78
N SER A 213 20.73 9.72 -6.56
CA SER A 213 21.59 9.51 -5.39
C SER A 213 20.73 9.40 -4.14
N ASN A 214 21.07 8.46 -3.25
CA ASN A 214 20.30 8.16 -2.03
C ASN A 214 18.80 7.97 -2.31
N HIS A 215 18.47 7.20 -3.35
CA HIS A 215 17.09 6.90 -3.78
C HIS A 215 16.27 8.15 -4.14
N ARG A 216 16.94 9.24 -4.55
CA ARG A 216 16.32 10.51 -4.97
C ARG A 216 16.84 10.93 -6.34
N LEU A 217 15.93 11.39 -7.20
CA LEU A 217 16.30 11.98 -8.48
C LEU A 217 16.56 13.47 -8.32
N TYR A 218 17.82 13.89 -8.45
CA TYR A 218 18.20 15.29 -8.45
C TYR A 218 17.89 15.93 -9.81
N LEU A 219 17.48 17.20 -9.76
CA LEU A 219 17.05 17.98 -10.90
C LEU A 219 17.98 19.17 -11.10
N ARG A 220 18.19 19.52 -12.37
CA ARG A 220 18.96 20.69 -12.77
C ARG A 220 18.21 21.57 -13.76
N ASN A 221 18.54 22.86 -13.76
CA ASN A 221 18.05 23.79 -14.77
C ASN A 221 18.83 23.67 -16.09
N LYS A 222 18.43 24.45 -17.11
CA LYS A 222 19.12 24.50 -18.41
C LYS A 222 20.59 24.95 -18.29
N GLY A 223 20.92 25.76 -17.29
CA GLY A 223 22.28 26.20 -16.98
C GLY A 223 23.15 25.13 -16.29
N GLY A 224 22.60 23.95 -15.99
CA GLY A 224 23.31 22.84 -15.34
C GLY A 224 23.38 22.93 -13.81
N GLN A 225 22.77 23.94 -13.19
CA GLN A 225 22.75 24.10 -11.73
C GLN A 225 21.74 23.14 -11.11
N ILE A 226 22.14 22.43 -10.04
CA ILE A 226 21.22 21.62 -9.23
C ILE A 226 20.24 22.55 -8.53
N VAL A 227 18.95 22.28 -8.69
CA VAL A 227 17.88 23.05 -8.04
C VAL A 227 17.31 22.34 -6.81
N GLY A 228 17.45 21.02 -6.76
CA GLY A 228 16.86 20.19 -5.71
C GLY A 228 16.59 18.77 -6.23
N TYR A 229 15.60 18.09 -5.64
CA TYR A 229 15.21 16.73 -6.05
C TYR A 229 13.70 16.58 -6.25
N LEU A 230 13.35 15.61 -7.11
CA LEU A 230 11.97 15.23 -7.42
C LEU A 230 11.28 14.62 -6.19
N SER A 231 10.04 15.04 -5.97
CA SER A 231 9.21 14.65 -4.84
C SER A 231 7.75 14.49 -5.27
N PHE A 232 7.00 13.69 -4.52
CA PHE A 232 5.63 13.29 -4.80
C PHE A 232 4.79 13.38 -3.53
N LYS A 233 3.48 13.65 -3.70
CA LYS A 233 2.50 13.55 -2.60
C LYS A 233 2.09 12.11 -2.32
N ASP A 234 2.15 11.27 -3.35
CA ASP A 234 1.81 9.85 -3.28
C ASP A 234 3.10 9.04 -3.15
N ASP A 235 3.29 8.42 -1.98
CA ASP A 235 4.51 7.69 -1.64
C ASP A 235 4.80 6.51 -2.59
N ARG A 236 3.76 5.95 -3.23
CA ARG A 236 3.89 4.86 -4.20
C ARG A 236 4.79 5.25 -5.37
N LEU A 237 4.74 6.52 -5.77
CA LEU A 237 5.45 7.02 -6.94
C LEU A 237 6.97 6.98 -6.78
N TYR A 238 7.50 7.09 -5.56
CA TYR A 238 8.96 6.96 -5.32
C TYR A 238 9.47 5.57 -5.69
N TYR A 239 8.70 4.53 -5.38
CA TYR A 239 9.09 3.14 -5.63
C TYR A 239 8.77 2.66 -7.05
N VAL A 240 8.17 3.52 -7.87
CA VAL A 240 7.90 3.26 -9.29
C VAL A 240 8.84 4.09 -10.15
N ILE A 241 8.86 5.40 -9.94
CA ILE A 241 9.53 6.35 -10.83
C ILE A 241 11.04 6.34 -10.65
N ILE A 242 11.54 6.31 -9.40
CA ILE A 242 12.98 6.31 -9.16
C ILE A 242 13.63 5.06 -9.76
N PRO A 243 13.11 3.83 -9.53
CA PRO A 243 13.64 2.63 -10.17
C PRO A 243 13.57 2.67 -11.71
N LEU A 244 12.50 3.21 -12.31
CA LEU A 244 12.41 3.36 -13.77
C LEU A 244 13.55 4.21 -14.34
N PHE A 245 13.98 5.25 -13.61
CA PHE A 245 15.13 6.07 -14.01
C PHE A 245 16.47 5.40 -13.75
N GLU A 246 16.65 4.73 -12.61
CA GLU A 246 17.87 3.96 -12.32
C GLU A 246 18.12 2.88 -13.39
N GLN A 247 17.04 2.25 -13.85
CA GLN A 247 17.07 1.19 -14.87
C GLN A 247 17.05 1.72 -16.31
N LYS A 248 17.00 3.05 -16.51
CA LYS A 248 16.92 3.71 -17.82
C LYS A 248 15.74 3.20 -18.68
N LYS A 249 14.63 2.84 -18.04
CA LYS A 249 13.41 2.29 -18.68
C LYS A 249 12.39 3.36 -19.07
N ALA A 250 12.67 4.63 -18.80
CA ALA A 250 11.76 5.72 -19.12
C ALA A 250 12.49 6.98 -19.57
N GLN A 251 11.80 7.76 -20.39
CA GLN A 251 12.12 9.14 -20.73
C GLN A 251 11.19 10.07 -19.97
N VAL A 252 11.67 11.30 -19.74
CA VAL A 252 10.97 12.25 -18.88
C VAL A 252 10.98 13.65 -19.46
N LYS A 253 9.87 14.35 -19.28
CA LYS A 253 9.75 15.80 -19.43
C LYS A 253 9.22 16.38 -18.13
N MET A 254 9.88 17.42 -17.63
CA MET A 254 9.51 18.12 -16.41
C MET A 254 9.39 19.60 -16.71
N VAL A 255 8.23 20.18 -16.41
CA VAL A 255 7.98 21.62 -16.58
C VAL A 255 7.39 22.18 -15.30
N VAL A 256 7.93 23.29 -14.83
CA VAL A 256 7.44 23.98 -13.64
C VAL A 256 6.00 24.43 -13.87
N ALA A 257 5.09 23.95 -13.03
CA ALA A 257 3.66 24.23 -13.14
C ALA A 257 3.34 25.65 -12.67
N ASP A 258 2.27 26.20 -13.23
CA ASP A 258 1.71 27.47 -12.78
C ASP A 258 0.82 27.25 -11.57
N ASN A 259 1.42 27.14 -10.38
CA ASN A 259 0.68 27.03 -9.12
C ASN A 259 1.30 27.93 -8.06
N ALA A 260 0.49 28.88 -7.57
CA ALA A 260 0.86 29.87 -6.57
C ALA A 260 0.87 29.32 -5.13
N LEU A 261 1.28 28.06 -4.92
CA LEU A 261 1.36 27.47 -3.58
C LEU A 261 2.56 28.04 -2.81
N LYS A 262 2.32 29.19 -2.17
CA LYS A 262 3.21 29.79 -1.16
C LYS A 262 3.28 28.86 0.05
N SER A 263 4.30 28.01 0.13
CA SER A 263 4.57 27.26 1.37
C SER A 263 4.93 28.22 2.51
N ARG A 264 4.21 28.09 3.64
CA ARG A 264 4.47 28.75 4.94
C ARG A 264 5.61 28.09 5.74
N THR A 265 6.28 27.07 5.19
CA THR A 265 7.35 26.34 5.88
C THR A 265 8.72 26.58 5.24
N ARG A 266 9.80 26.43 6.03
CA ARG A 266 11.20 26.71 5.63
C ARG A 266 11.67 25.95 4.37
N LYS A 267 11.03 24.83 4.00
CA LYS A 267 11.33 24.11 2.76
C LYS A 267 10.53 24.71 1.62
N LYS A 268 11.23 25.24 0.62
CA LYS A 268 10.63 25.77 -0.61
C LYS A 268 10.41 24.62 -1.58
N TYR A 269 9.19 24.51 -2.12
CA TYR A 269 8.85 23.55 -3.16
C TYR A 269 8.35 24.31 -4.39
N ALA A 270 8.47 23.70 -5.57
CA ALA A 270 7.80 24.16 -6.78
C ALA A 270 7.09 22.97 -7.45
N ASP A 271 5.83 23.16 -7.83
CA ASP A 271 5.04 22.12 -8.51
C ASP A 271 5.58 21.88 -9.92
N LEU A 272 5.51 20.63 -10.37
CA LEU A 272 5.96 20.18 -11.69
C LEU A 272 4.83 19.43 -12.38
N ASN A 273 4.64 19.73 -13.67
CA ASN A 273 4.04 18.76 -14.58
C ASN A 273 5.12 17.78 -15.02
N LEU A 274 4.96 16.52 -14.65
CA LEU A 274 5.87 15.43 -14.98
C LEU A 274 5.21 14.52 -16.01
N TRP A 275 5.84 14.33 -17.17
CA TRP A 275 5.45 13.34 -18.17
C TRP A 275 6.51 12.25 -18.24
N ILE A 276 6.07 11.00 -18.13
CA ILE A 276 6.92 9.82 -18.20
C ILE A 276 6.50 8.97 -19.40
N ARG A 277 7.43 8.77 -20.33
CA ARG A 277 7.26 7.84 -21.44
C ARG A 277 8.07 6.59 -21.17
N LEU A 278 7.41 5.43 -21.10
CA LEU A 278 8.10 4.15 -20.96
C LEU A 278 8.81 3.80 -22.26
N ASN A 279 10.05 3.30 -22.15
CA ASN A 279 10.77 2.77 -23.30
C ASN A 279 10.18 1.39 -23.65
N GLU A 280 9.90 1.16 -24.92
CA GLU A 280 9.54 -0.18 -25.42
C GLU A 280 10.72 -1.11 -25.16
N THR A 281 10.55 -2.04 -24.22
CA THR A 281 11.54 -3.06 -23.89
C THR A 281 10.85 -4.41 -23.98
N GLU A 282 11.57 -5.42 -24.50
CA GLU A 282 11.02 -6.75 -24.84
C GLU A 282 10.47 -7.53 -23.65
N THR A 283 10.78 -7.12 -22.42
CA THR A 283 10.29 -7.76 -21.20
C THR A 283 9.89 -6.73 -20.16
N SER A 284 8.58 -6.60 -19.90
CA SER A 284 7.99 -5.96 -18.72
C SER A 284 8.24 -6.75 -17.42
N ALA A 285 9.40 -7.39 -17.31
CA ALA A 285 9.78 -8.22 -16.19
C ALA A 285 10.36 -7.37 -15.05
N ILE A 286 9.97 -7.72 -13.82
CA ILE A 286 10.56 -7.16 -12.60
C ILE A 286 12.02 -7.60 -12.54
N GLU A 287 12.92 -6.62 -12.41
CA GLU A 287 14.36 -6.88 -12.39
C GLU A 287 14.76 -7.58 -11.09
N SER A 288 15.69 -8.54 -11.18
CA SER A 288 16.25 -9.18 -9.99
C SER A 288 17.38 -8.34 -9.41
N THR A 289 17.29 -8.03 -8.12
CA THR A 289 18.33 -7.33 -7.34
C THR A 289 19.09 -8.29 -6.42
N ASN A 290 18.94 -9.61 -6.59
CA ASN A 290 19.47 -10.63 -5.67
C ASN A 290 20.97 -10.48 -5.40
N LEU A 291 21.80 -10.28 -6.45
CA LEU A 291 23.24 -10.08 -6.29
C LEU A 291 23.58 -8.85 -5.43
N LYS A 292 22.86 -7.73 -5.64
CA LYS A 292 23.05 -6.51 -4.84
C LYS A 292 22.66 -6.73 -3.38
N ILE A 293 21.59 -7.52 -3.14
CA ILE A 293 21.14 -7.90 -1.80
C ILE A 293 22.21 -8.77 -1.12
N ASP A 294 22.71 -9.81 -1.79
CA ASP A 294 23.75 -10.69 -1.25
C ASP A 294 25.04 -9.92 -0.90
N GLU A 295 25.48 -9.01 -1.77
CA GLU A 295 26.63 -8.14 -1.51
C GLU A 295 26.39 -7.19 -0.32
N LEU A 296 25.17 -6.65 -0.19
CA LEU A 296 24.81 -5.77 0.92
C LEU A 296 24.79 -6.52 2.26
N LEU A 297 24.18 -7.70 2.31
CA LEU A 297 24.14 -8.56 3.49
C LEU A 297 25.54 -9.06 3.87
N SER A 298 26.36 -9.42 2.88
CA SER A 298 27.75 -9.85 3.09
C SER A 298 28.62 -8.73 3.68
N ARG A 299 28.43 -7.48 3.22
CA ARG A 299 29.11 -6.32 3.79
C ARG A 299 28.66 -6.05 5.22
N TYR A 300 27.34 -6.04 5.47
CA TYR A 300 26.79 -5.86 6.81
C TYR A 300 27.30 -6.90 7.81
N GLY A 301 27.35 -8.18 7.42
CA GLY A 301 27.87 -9.25 8.27
C GLY A 301 29.34 -9.05 8.68
N LYS A 302 30.13 -8.37 7.85
CA LYS A 302 31.55 -8.06 8.08
C LYS A 302 31.81 -6.68 8.68
N GLU A 303 30.78 -5.86 8.84
CA GLU A 303 30.94 -4.48 9.31
C GLU A 303 31.55 -4.48 10.73
N GLY A 304 32.65 -3.77 10.91
CA GLY A 304 33.36 -3.69 12.20
C GLY A 304 34.08 -4.97 12.65
N LEU A 305 34.26 -5.96 11.77
CA LEU A 305 35.16 -7.10 11.97
C LEU A 305 36.57 -6.82 11.45
#